data_AF-A0ABD0U301-F1
#
_entry.id   AF-A0ABD0U301-F1
#
_cell.length_a   1.000
_cell.length_b   1.000
_cell.length_c   1.000
_cell.angle_alpha   90.00
_cell.angle_beta   90.00
_cell.angle_gamma   90.00
#
_symmetry.space_group_name_H-M   'P 1'
#
loop_
_entity.id
_entity.type
_entity.pdbx_description
1 polymer ?
#
loop_
_entity_poly.entity_id
_entity_poly.type
_entity_poly.pdbx_seq_one_letter_code
_entity_poly.pdbx_strand_id
1 'polypeptide(L)'
;MDQQGHGSQPPMGVGANVPYQAYPQLYHHQQQQQQQQHQHLQMFWADQYREIEQTSDFKNHSLPLARIKKIMKADEDVRMIAAEAPVVFARACEMFILELTHRSWAHAEENKRRTLQKNDIAAAITRTDVFDFLVDIVPREEGKEDIGGPLSMTAPQGDPLSYYYVQQ
;
A
#
# COMPACT_ATOMS: atom_id res chain seq x y z
N MET A 1 -39.29 18.38 -27.64
CA MET A 1 -38.85 17.72 -26.40
C MET A 1 -38.16 16.44 -26.79
N ASP A 2 -36.97 16.17 -26.25
CA ASP A 2 -36.48 14.85 -25.81
C ASP A 2 -34.96 14.94 -25.65
N GLN A 3 -34.56 15.38 -24.45
CA GLN A 3 -33.19 15.39 -23.97
C GLN A 3 -32.84 13.94 -23.59
N GLN A 4 -32.07 13.25 -24.44
CA GLN A 4 -31.45 11.99 -24.06
C GLN A 4 -30.36 12.27 -23.02
N GLY A 5 -30.67 11.93 -21.76
CA GLY A 5 -29.70 11.94 -20.68
C GLY A 5 -28.66 10.86 -20.93
N HIS A 6 -27.48 11.26 -21.39
CA HIS A 6 -26.29 10.43 -21.26
C HIS A 6 -26.02 10.23 -19.77
N GLY A 7 -26.36 9.04 -19.27
CA GLY A 7 -25.96 8.60 -17.95
C GLY A 7 -24.44 8.61 -17.91
N SER A 8 -23.87 9.58 -17.20
CA SER A 8 -22.48 9.55 -16.77
C SER A 8 -22.25 8.18 -16.14
N GLN A 9 -21.22 7.46 -16.59
CA GLN A 9 -20.82 6.23 -15.91
C GLN A 9 -20.02 6.59 -14.66
N PRO A 10 -20.17 5.83 -13.57
CA PRO A 10 -19.42 6.08 -12.37
C PRO A 10 -17.94 5.78 -12.60
N PRO A 11 -17.03 6.59 -12.04
CA PRO A 11 -15.59 6.37 -12.14
C PRO A 11 -15.16 5.05 -11.48
N MET A 12 -14.17 4.38 -12.08
CA MET A 12 -13.65 3.08 -11.63
C MET A 12 -13.28 3.09 -10.14
N GLY A 13 -13.87 2.16 -9.37
CA GLY A 13 -13.58 1.95 -7.95
C GLY A 13 -14.65 2.47 -6.96
N VAL A 14 -15.72 3.12 -7.45
CA VAL A 14 -16.83 3.55 -6.58
C VAL A 14 -18.03 2.61 -6.75
N GLY A 15 -18.59 2.12 -5.64
CA GLY A 15 -19.70 1.16 -5.66
C GLY A 15 -20.95 1.70 -6.35
N ALA A 16 -21.68 0.82 -7.06
CA ALA A 16 -22.83 1.16 -7.92
C ALA A 16 -24.00 1.88 -7.20
N ASN A 17 -23.99 1.97 -5.87
CA ASN A 17 -25.03 2.60 -5.04
C ASN A 17 -24.65 3.99 -4.50
N VAL A 18 -23.55 4.61 -4.94
CA VAL A 18 -23.17 5.95 -4.47
C VAL A 18 -23.94 7.04 -5.26
N PRO A 19 -24.67 7.94 -4.59
CA PRO A 19 -25.38 9.03 -5.27
C PRO A 19 -24.42 9.91 -6.07
N TYR A 20 -24.83 10.34 -7.27
CA TYR A 20 -23.99 11.18 -8.14
C TYR A 20 -23.51 12.48 -7.48
N GLN A 21 -24.30 13.00 -6.56
CA GLN A 21 -23.99 14.20 -5.78
C GLN A 21 -22.88 13.99 -4.73
N ALA A 22 -22.59 12.74 -4.36
CA ALA A 22 -21.59 12.40 -3.35
C ALA A 22 -20.18 12.21 -3.94
N TYR A 23 -20.02 12.02 -5.25
CA TYR A 23 -18.70 11.85 -5.89
C TYR A 23 -17.73 12.99 -5.55
N PRO A 24 -18.10 14.28 -5.66
CA PRO A 24 -17.17 15.37 -5.32
C PRO A 24 -16.66 15.26 -3.88
N GLN A 25 -17.53 14.94 -2.92
CA GLN A 25 -17.14 14.82 -1.52
C GLN A 25 -16.16 13.66 -1.27
N LEU A 26 -16.40 12.49 -1.90
CA LEU A 26 -15.51 11.34 -1.78
C LEU A 26 -14.10 11.60 -2.34
N TYR A 27 -14.02 12.29 -3.49
CA TYR A 27 -12.74 12.70 -4.07
C TYR A 27 -11.98 13.66 -3.17
N HIS A 28 -12.67 14.67 -2.62
CA HIS A 28 -12.04 15.61 -1.69
C HIS A 28 -11.52 14.88 -0.45
N HIS A 29 -12.30 13.93 0.10
CA HIS A 29 -11.87 13.15 1.26
C HIS A 29 -10.63 12.29 0.98
N GLN A 30 -10.61 11.57 -0.14
CA GLN A 30 -9.46 10.74 -0.52
C GLN A 30 -8.20 11.58 -0.75
N GLN A 31 -8.33 12.72 -1.42
CA GLN A 31 -7.20 13.60 -1.69
C GLN A 31 -6.65 14.22 -0.39
N GLN A 32 -7.53 14.59 0.55
CA GLN A 32 -7.14 15.07 1.86
C GLN A 32 -6.39 14.00 2.66
N GLN A 33 -6.85 12.74 2.61
CA GLN A 33 -6.18 11.62 3.28
C GLN A 33 -4.76 11.39 2.73
N GLN A 34 -4.59 11.43 1.40
CA GLN A 34 -3.27 11.34 0.79
C GLN A 34 -2.36 12.51 1.20
N GLN A 35 -2.87 13.74 1.26
CA GLN A 35 -2.08 14.88 1.73
C GLN A 35 -1.62 14.71 3.18
N GLN A 36 -2.49 14.22 4.07
CA GLN A 36 -2.12 13.94 5.47
C GLN A 36 -1.02 12.89 5.57
N GLN A 37 -1.12 11.80 4.79
CA GLN A 37 -0.06 10.77 4.72
C GLN A 37 1.27 11.36 4.26
N HIS A 38 1.27 12.22 3.23
CA HIS A 38 2.47 12.90 2.75
C HIS A 38 3.06 13.84 3.81
N GLN A 39 2.23 14.59 4.52
CA GLN A 39 2.68 15.48 5.60
C GLN A 39 3.32 14.70 6.75
N HIS A 40 2.70 13.60 7.20
CA HIS A 40 3.30 12.75 8.23
C HIS A 40 4.66 12.20 7.81
N LEU A 41 4.79 11.78 6.55
CA LEU A 41 6.05 11.29 6.02
C LEU A 41 7.11 12.41 5.94
N GLN A 42 6.73 13.62 5.53
CA GLN A 42 7.64 14.77 5.53
C GLN A 42 8.13 15.13 6.92
N MET A 43 7.23 15.11 7.92
CA MET A 43 7.60 15.36 9.31
C MET A 43 8.56 14.29 9.83
N PHE A 44 8.28 13.01 9.54
CA PHE A 44 9.17 11.90 9.84
C PHE A 44 10.57 12.15 9.26
N TRP A 45 10.67 12.48 7.98
CA TRP A 45 11.96 12.74 7.33
C TRP A 45 12.68 13.94 7.93
N ALA A 46 11.97 15.03 8.23
CA ALA A 46 12.55 16.19 8.89
C ALA A 46 13.16 15.82 10.26
N ASP A 47 12.45 15.01 11.05
CA ASP A 47 12.95 14.53 12.33
C ASP A 47 14.15 13.59 12.17
N GLN A 48 14.12 12.68 11.18
CA GLN A 48 15.23 11.78 10.88
C GLN A 48 16.49 12.54 10.43
N TYR A 49 16.36 13.57 9.59
CA TYR A 49 17.49 14.42 9.20
C TYR A 49 18.09 15.15 10.40
N ARG A 50 17.25 15.72 11.26
CA ARG A 50 17.71 16.39 12.49
C ARG A 50 18.45 15.42 13.41
N GLU A 51 17.96 14.19 13.56
CA GLU A 51 18.61 13.16 14.38
C GLU A 51 20.00 12.79 13.82
N ILE A 52 20.13 12.66 12.49
CA ILE A 52 21.40 12.38 11.83
C ILE A 52 22.41 13.52 12.06
N GLU A 53 21.99 14.78 11.94
CA GLU A 53 22.85 15.94 12.20
C GLU A 53 23.34 16.01 13.65
N GLN A 54 22.54 15.54 14.60
CA GLN A 54 22.87 15.54 16.03
C GLN A 54 23.67 14.29 16.47
N THR A 55 23.71 13.26 15.64
CA THR A 55 24.38 12.00 15.96
C THR A 55 25.89 12.19 15.94
N SER A 56 26.52 11.96 17.09
CA SER A 56 27.99 12.05 17.26
C SER A 56 28.64 10.72 17.64
N ASP A 57 27.85 9.72 18.06
CA ASP A 57 28.32 8.39 18.41
C ASP A 57 27.90 7.35 17.36
N PHE A 58 28.88 6.84 16.63
CA PHE A 58 28.71 5.80 15.61
C PHE A 58 29.02 4.39 16.12
N LYS A 59 29.03 4.17 17.44
CA LYS A 59 29.35 2.85 18.01
C LYS A 59 28.09 2.03 18.30
N ASN A 60 26.98 2.70 18.60
CA ASN A 60 25.74 2.06 19.02
C ASN A 60 24.75 2.01 17.86
N HIS A 61 24.71 0.86 17.17
CA HIS A 61 23.76 0.60 16.09
C HIS A 61 22.74 -0.46 16.50
N SER A 62 21.48 -0.24 16.13
CA SER A 62 20.39 -1.21 16.29
C SER A 62 20.64 -2.49 15.47
N LEU A 63 21.35 -2.37 14.34
CA LEU A 63 21.65 -3.47 13.42
C LEU A 63 23.11 -3.93 13.52
N PRO A 64 23.37 -5.25 13.56
CA PRO A 64 24.73 -5.77 13.72
C PRO A 64 25.57 -5.58 12.44
N LEU A 65 26.62 -4.75 12.53
CA LEU A 65 27.52 -4.42 11.40
C LEU A 65 28.12 -5.67 10.72
N ALA A 66 28.44 -6.71 11.49
CA ALA A 66 28.97 -7.95 10.95
C ALA A 66 27.97 -8.66 10.00
N ARG A 67 26.66 -8.58 10.30
CA ARG A 67 25.62 -9.16 9.44
C ARG A 67 25.43 -8.34 8.18
N ILE A 68 25.43 -7.01 8.29
CA ILE A 68 25.38 -6.08 7.16
C ILE A 68 26.55 -6.38 6.21
N LYS A 69 27.78 -6.44 6.74
CA LYS A 69 28.98 -6.78 5.95
C LYS A 69 28.86 -8.15 5.28
N LYS A 70 28.27 -9.15 5.96
CA LYS A 70 28.06 -10.48 5.37
C LYS A 70 27.06 -10.46 4.21
N ILE A 71 25.99 -9.68 4.30
CA ILE A 71 25.01 -9.51 3.21
C ILE A 71 25.66 -8.79 2.02
N MET A 72 26.40 -7.71 2.26
CA MET A 72 27.17 -7.01 1.21
C MET A 72 28.17 -7.93 0.50
N LYS A 73 28.72 -8.92 1.20
CA LYS A 73 29.65 -9.94 0.68
C LYS A 73 28.99 -11.17 0.06
N ALA A 74 27.66 -11.23 0.02
CA ALA A 74 26.96 -12.30 -0.67
C ALA A 74 27.11 -12.19 -2.19
N ASP A 75 27.39 -10.98 -2.69
CA ASP A 75 27.82 -10.75 -4.06
C ASP A 75 29.31 -11.09 -4.22
N GLU A 76 29.61 -12.05 -5.11
CA GLU A 76 30.96 -12.57 -5.35
C GLU A 76 31.91 -11.52 -5.93
N ASP A 77 31.39 -10.50 -6.60
CA ASP A 77 32.19 -9.43 -7.21
C ASP A 77 32.68 -8.41 -6.15
N VAL A 78 32.13 -8.42 -4.94
CA VAL A 78 32.50 -7.50 -3.86
C VAL A 78 33.74 -7.99 -3.12
N ARG A 79 34.91 -7.43 -3.46
CA ARG A 79 36.22 -7.83 -2.86
C ARG A 79 36.58 -7.16 -1.54
N MET A 80 36.39 -5.85 -1.42
CA MET A 80 36.70 -5.10 -0.19
C MET A 80 35.53 -4.19 0.16
N ILE A 81 35.34 -3.97 1.47
CA ILE A 81 34.29 -3.10 2.00
C ILE A 81 34.97 -2.20 3.02
N ALA A 82 34.88 -0.89 2.80
CA ALA A 82 35.40 0.11 3.71
C ALA A 82 34.67 0.04 5.07
N ALA A 83 35.35 0.43 6.15
CA ALA A 83 34.79 0.27 7.51
C ALA A 83 33.56 1.17 7.73
N GLU A 84 33.48 2.30 7.05
CA GLU A 84 32.37 3.24 7.08
C GLU A 84 31.11 2.73 6.35
N ALA A 85 31.24 1.84 5.36
CA ALA A 85 30.08 1.43 4.57
C ALA A 85 29.03 0.64 5.39
N PRO A 86 29.40 -0.36 6.22
CA PRO A 86 28.43 -1.01 7.11
C PRO A 86 27.79 -0.05 8.13
N VAL A 87 28.49 0.98 8.57
CA VAL A 87 27.97 2.02 9.49
C VAL A 87 26.87 2.82 8.79
N VAL A 88 27.13 3.30 7.58
CA VAL A 88 26.12 4.01 6.78
C VAL A 88 24.93 3.12 6.46
N PHE A 89 25.16 1.86 6.07
CA PHE A 89 24.08 0.91 5.82
C PHE A 89 23.25 0.62 7.07
N ALA A 90 23.84 0.60 8.27
CA ALA A 90 23.06 0.39 9.49
C ALA A 90 21.99 1.47 9.67
N ARG A 91 22.36 2.75 9.47
CA ARG A 91 21.41 3.86 9.55
C ARG A 91 20.45 3.89 8.37
N ALA A 92 20.94 3.67 7.15
CA ALA A 92 20.10 3.64 5.96
C ALA A 92 19.04 2.53 6.03
N CYS A 93 19.40 1.33 6.52
CA CYS A 93 18.46 0.23 6.72
C CYS A 93 17.42 0.54 7.80
N GLU A 94 17.81 1.20 8.89
CA GLU A 94 16.87 1.66 9.92
C GLU A 94 15.83 2.61 9.32
N MET A 95 16.28 3.62 8.57
CA MET A 95 15.39 4.59 7.91
C MET A 95 14.50 3.94 6.85
N PHE A 96 15.06 3.02 6.06
CA PHE A 96 14.33 2.26 5.06
C PHE A 96 13.22 1.41 5.69
N ILE A 97 13.51 0.70 6.79
CA ILE A 97 12.51 -0.10 7.51
C ILE A 97 11.40 0.80 8.06
N LEU A 98 11.75 1.95 8.66
CA LEU A 98 10.78 2.90 9.20
C LEU A 98 9.87 3.47 8.11
N GLU A 99 10.45 3.95 7.01
CA GLU A 99 9.66 4.50 5.90
C GLU A 99 8.74 3.44 5.28
N LEU A 100 9.28 2.27 4.95
CA LEU A 100 8.48 1.18 4.37
C LEU A 100 7.35 0.79 5.31
N THR A 101 7.62 0.74 6.63
CA THR A 101 6.60 0.44 7.65
C THR A 101 5.53 1.53 7.71
N HIS A 102 5.90 2.82 7.69
CA HIS A 102 4.93 3.92 7.68
C HIS A 102 4.03 3.89 6.45
N ARG A 103 4.62 3.71 5.25
CA ARG A 103 3.86 3.61 4.00
C ARG A 103 2.95 2.39 3.99
N SER A 104 3.43 1.24 4.47
CA SER A 104 2.61 0.02 4.60
C SER A 104 1.49 0.19 5.62
N TRP A 105 1.76 0.84 6.75
CA TRP A 105 0.76 1.08 7.79
C TRP A 105 -0.40 1.94 7.30
N ALA A 106 -0.13 2.94 6.44
CA ALA A 106 -1.17 3.73 5.80
C ALA A 106 -2.20 2.86 5.04
N HIS A 107 -1.76 1.78 4.40
CA HIS A 107 -2.67 0.81 3.75
C HIS A 107 -3.45 -0.04 4.74
N ALA A 108 -2.85 -0.40 5.88
CA ALA A 108 -3.58 -1.10 6.94
C ALA A 108 -4.70 -0.20 7.50
N GLU A 109 -4.42 1.08 7.72
CA GLU A 109 -5.38 2.07 8.20
C GLU A 109 -6.49 2.38 7.18
N GLU A 110 -6.15 2.53 5.89
CA GLU A 110 -7.12 2.65 4.78
C GLU A 110 -8.14 1.50 4.80
N ASN A 111 -7.66 0.28 5.13
CA ASN A 111 -8.48 -0.92 5.25
C ASN A 111 -9.10 -1.12 6.65
N LYS A 112 -9.03 -0.11 7.53
CA LYS A 112 -9.55 -0.14 8.91
C LYS A 112 -9.00 -1.28 9.76
N ARG A 113 -7.77 -1.72 9.46
CA ARG A 113 -7.06 -2.76 10.20
C ARG A 113 -6.06 -2.13 11.16
N ARG A 114 -5.79 -2.85 12.25
CA ARG A 114 -4.74 -2.52 13.24
C ARG A 114 -3.59 -3.53 13.25
N THR A 115 -3.57 -4.41 12.25
CA THR A 115 -2.55 -5.43 12.05
C THR A 115 -1.98 -5.25 10.66
N LEU A 116 -0.66 -5.04 10.58
CA LEU A 116 0.07 -4.92 9.33
C LEU A 116 0.18 -6.29 8.65
N GLN A 117 -0.08 -6.34 7.35
CA GLN A 117 -0.06 -7.57 6.56
C GLN A 117 0.91 -7.45 5.38
N LYS A 118 1.32 -8.60 4.81
CA LYS A 118 2.17 -8.63 3.61
C LYS A 118 1.57 -7.84 2.44
N ASN A 119 0.24 -7.91 2.28
CA ASN A 119 -0.47 -7.20 1.21
C ASN A 119 -0.41 -5.66 1.36
N ASP A 120 -0.23 -5.14 2.57
CA ASP A 120 0.02 -3.71 2.79
C ASP A 120 1.40 -3.28 2.29
N ILE A 121 2.40 -4.12 2.52
CA ILE A 121 3.78 -3.91 2.05
C ILE A 121 3.81 -3.96 0.52
N ALA A 122 3.17 -4.97 -0.08
CA ALA A 122 3.06 -5.07 -1.54
C ALA A 122 2.33 -3.86 -2.13
N ALA A 123 1.30 -3.35 -1.46
CA ALA A 123 0.59 -2.14 -1.90
C ALA A 123 1.48 -0.89 -1.82
N ALA A 124 2.25 -0.74 -0.74
CA ALA A 124 3.16 0.39 -0.53
C ALA A 124 4.29 0.44 -1.57
N ILE A 125 4.87 -0.72 -1.89
CA ILE A 125 5.90 -0.87 -2.92
C ILE A 125 5.37 -0.37 -4.27
N THR A 126 4.21 -0.84 -4.71
CA THR A 126 3.63 -0.42 -6.01
C THR A 126 3.24 1.06 -6.08
N ARG A 127 2.96 1.72 -4.94
CA ARG A 127 2.65 3.16 -4.91
C ARG A 127 3.90 4.04 -4.82
N THR A 128 5.10 3.46 -4.74
CA THR A 128 6.34 4.16 -4.42
C THR A 128 7.46 3.75 -5.37
N ASP A 129 7.71 4.57 -6.40
CA ASP A 129 8.70 4.27 -7.46
C ASP A 129 10.10 3.91 -6.93
N VAL A 130 10.55 4.55 -5.84
CA VAL A 130 11.87 4.26 -5.25
C VAL A 130 11.98 2.84 -4.67
N PHE A 131 10.85 2.14 -4.48
CA PHE A 131 10.78 0.77 -3.99
C PHE A 131 10.67 -0.28 -5.11
N ASP A 132 10.76 0.10 -6.39
CA ASP A 132 10.66 -0.84 -7.51
C ASP A 132 11.68 -1.99 -7.47
N PHE A 133 12.81 -1.80 -6.80
CA PHE A 133 13.80 -2.85 -6.57
C PHE A 133 13.27 -4.04 -5.73
N LEU A 134 12.08 -3.92 -5.12
CA LEU A 134 11.43 -4.94 -4.30
C LEU A 134 10.32 -5.72 -5.01
N VAL A 135 9.96 -5.36 -6.24
CA VAL A 135 8.82 -5.97 -6.96
C VAL A 135 8.96 -7.50 -7.07
N ASP A 136 10.16 -7.99 -7.37
CA ASP A 136 10.43 -9.43 -7.49
C ASP A 136 10.57 -10.13 -6.12
N ILE A 137 10.78 -9.37 -5.04
CA ILE A 137 10.94 -9.91 -3.69
C ILE A 137 9.59 -10.05 -2.98
N VAL A 138 8.68 -9.08 -3.21
CA VAL A 138 7.36 -9.03 -2.60
C VAL A 138 6.31 -8.98 -3.72
N PRO A 139 6.00 -10.12 -4.35
CA PRO A 139 4.98 -10.16 -5.38
C PRO A 139 3.63 -9.78 -4.78
N ARG A 140 2.85 -8.97 -5.51
CA ARG A 140 1.43 -8.78 -5.20
C ARG A 140 0.74 -10.12 -5.34
N GLU A 141 -0.12 -10.45 -4.38
CA GLU A 141 -1.13 -11.47 -4.63
C GLU A 141 -2.05 -10.88 -5.69
N GLU A 142 -1.89 -11.30 -6.94
CA GLU A 142 -2.91 -11.07 -7.94
C GLU A 142 -4.19 -11.66 -7.35
N GLY A 143 -5.15 -10.78 -7.08
CA GLY A 143 -6.50 -11.25 -6.85
C GLY A 143 -6.82 -12.15 -8.03
N LYS A 144 -7.51 -13.25 -7.77
CA LYS A 144 -8.43 -13.78 -8.78
C LYS A 144 -9.34 -12.62 -9.14
N GLU A 145 -8.92 -11.80 -10.10
CA GLU A 145 -9.82 -11.01 -10.88
C GLU A 145 -10.78 -12.06 -11.43
N ASP A 146 -12.04 -12.01 -11.02
CA ASP A 146 -13.12 -12.64 -11.77
C ASP A 146 -13.06 -11.99 -13.16
N ILE A 147 -12.18 -12.54 -14.02
CA ILE A 147 -12.14 -12.26 -15.43
C ILE A 147 -13.49 -12.76 -15.92
N GLY A 148 -14.40 -11.81 -16.11
CA GLY A 148 -15.70 -12.04 -16.69
C GLY A 148 -15.57 -12.81 -17.99
N GLY A 149 -15.89 -14.10 -17.94
CA GLY A 149 -16.32 -14.88 -19.10
C GLY A 149 -17.81 -14.62 -19.34
N PRO A 150 -18.27 -14.44 -20.59
CA PRO A 150 -19.65 -14.06 -20.88
C PRO A 150 -20.55 -15.31 -20.74
N LEU A 151 -21.47 -15.30 -19.78
CA LEU A 151 -22.60 -16.23 -19.79
C LEU A 151 -23.90 -15.45 -19.96
N SER A 152 -24.28 -15.37 -21.24
CA SER A 152 -25.62 -15.55 -21.79
C SER A 152 -26.81 -14.97 -21.01
N MET A 153 -27.27 -13.80 -21.46
CA MET A 153 -28.64 -13.35 -21.30
C MET A 153 -29.61 -14.25 -22.10
N THR A 154 -30.54 -14.93 -21.44
CA THR A 154 -31.91 -15.14 -21.95
C THR A 154 -32.90 -15.14 -20.78
N ALA A 155 -33.96 -14.35 -20.92
CA ALA A 155 -34.83 -13.83 -19.86
C ALA A 155 -36.09 -14.73 -19.58
N PRO A 156 -37.21 -14.20 -19.05
CA PRO A 156 -37.73 -14.44 -17.70
C PRO A 156 -39.05 -15.25 -17.68
N GLN A 157 -39.49 -15.76 -16.51
CA GLN A 157 -40.91 -15.82 -16.08
C GLN A 157 -41.12 -16.64 -14.78
N GLY A 158 -41.90 -16.06 -13.86
CA GLY A 158 -42.87 -16.80 -13.04
C GLY A 158 -42.43 -17.26 -11.65
N ASP A 159 -42.74 -16.46 -10.63
CA ASP A 159 -42.99 -16.96 -9.27
C ASP A 159 -44.39 -17.61 -9.24
N PRO A 160 -44.50 -18.88 -8.83
CA PRO A 160 -45.43 -19.14 -7.73
C PRO A 160 -44.94 -20.26 -6.79
N LEU A 161 -45.33 -20.10 -5.51
CA LEU A 161 -45.31 -21.05 -4.38
C LEU A 161 -44.21 -20.69 -3.35
N SER A 162 -44.43 -19.75 -2.44
CA SER A 162 -45.59 -19.67 -1.53
C SER A 162 -46.03 -21.08 -1.11
N TYR A 163 -45.27 -21.75 -0.27
CA TYR A 163 -45.70 -22.74 0.73
C TYR A 163 -44.42 -23.24 1.37
N TYR A 164 -44.15 -22.83 2.61
CA TYR A 164 -43.58 -23.63 3.72
C TYR A 164 -43.18 -22.67 4.85
N TYR A 165 -44.19 -22.05 5.47
CA TYR A 165 -44.15 -21.84 6.91
C TYR A 165 -44.64 -23.15 7.54
N VAL A 166 -43.73 -23.89 8.18
CA VAL A 166 -44.09 -24.95 9.13
C VAL A 166 -43.91 -24.35 10.51
N GLN A 167 -45.03 -24.10 11.17
CA GLN A 167 -45.12 -23.71 12.58
C GLN A 167 -45.32 -24.98 13.40
N GLN A 168 -44.54 -25.15 14.47
CA GLN A 168 -44.91 -25.99 15.61
C GLN A 168 -45.77 -25.18 16.57
#